data_AF-A0A7C5W3U0-F1
#
_entry.id   AF-A0A7C5W3U0-F1
#
_cell.length_a   1.000
_cell.length_b   1.000
_cell.length_c   1.000
_cell.angle_alpha   90.00
_cell.angle_beta   90.00
_cell.angle_gamma   90.00
#
_symmetry.space_group_name_H-M   'P 1'
#
loop_
_entity.id
_entity.type
_entity.pdbx_description
1 polymer ?
#
loop_
_entity_poly.entity_id
_entity_poly.type
_entity_poly.pdbx_seq_one_letter_code
_entity_poly.pdbx_strand_id
1 'polypeptide(L)'
;MKAKYLKELKNLLESDVFKEWWSKYNEKKIEISHITSSIDEMMAQENLHLFRASLVQKRALDRIEESSQMEALAAKWLAEASDMDNKSYEAVAKFESKRVEVSELWFKVGALDHEVEVLRQEVETLRKRLESASDRQEVMNLRTTLKSKEQTLESTTKELSKISELYEREAAKKKKLWEDVEMIWGISIEYNLKVAEAQAKSKKFKREAEQFLKESNYDSKRANDLHTEIEQKKSEKEQAEQYIQELLRLAKEKFDCIAEDEFLYWQQKENAQFIYCIPLITDLDNYNIEIRALSIYQVDRAKGVAFIEPLPGEKRIKDEEDTRLDDFFIKGRKGLEKKE
;
A
#
# COMPACT_ATOMS: atom_id res chain seq x y z
N MET A 1 18.10 43.89 46.02
CA MET A 1 16.74 43.92 46.59
C MET A 1 16.74 44.69 47.90
N LYS A 2 16.17 45.90 47.89
CA LYS A 2 15.80 46.64 49.09
C LYS A 2 14.44 46.15 49.59
N ALA A 3 14.30 46.04 50.92
CA ALA A 3 13.01 45.75 51.53
C ALA A 3 12.03 46.92 51.32
N LYS A 4 10.77 46.62 51.00
CA LYS A 4 9.72 47.62 50.72
C LYS A 4 8.55 47.53 51.70
N TYR A 5 7.87 48.65 51.91
CA TYR A 5 6.57 48.67 52.58
C TYR A 5 5.44 48.32 51.59
N LEU A 6 4.32 47.77 52.08
CA LEU A 6 3.18 47.42 51.23
C LEU A 6 2.68 48.60 50.39
N LYS A 7 2.63 49.80 50.99
CA LYS A 7 2.20 51.04 50.30
C LYS A 7 3.14 51.42 49.14
N GLU A 8 4.45 51.25 49.33
CA GLU A 8 5.44 51.52 48.27
C GLU A 8 5.27 50.54 47.10
N LEU A 9 4.94 49.28 47.40
CA LEU A 9 4.69 48.25 46.40
C LEU A 9 3.40 48.52 45.62
N LYS A 10 2.31 48.90 46.30
CA LYS A 10 1.06 49.30 45.64
C LYS A 10 1.29 50.49 44.69
N ASN A 11 1.98 51.53 45.15
CA ASN A 11 2.33 52.68 44.32
C ASN A 11 3.22 52.29 43.12
N LEU A 12 4.12 51.32 43.27
CA LEU A 12 4.96 50.81 42.19
C LEU A 12 4.13 50.09 41.12
N LEU A 13 3.21 49.20 41.52
CA LEU A 13 2.33 48.49 40.60
C LEU A 13 1.39 49.43 39.85
N GLU A 14 1.00 50.55 40.48
CA GLU A 14 0.17 51.57 39.86
C GLU A 14 0.95 52.49 38.91
N SER A 15 2.29 52.49 38.98
CA SER A 15 3.14 53.36 38.15
C SER A 15 3.08 53.01 36.66
N ASP A 16 3.15 54.03 35.81
CA ASP A 16 3.10 53.87 34.36
C ASP A 16 4.28 53.04 33.83
N VAL A 17 5.46 53.18 34.47
CA VAL A 17 6.67 52.42 34.10
C VAL A 17 6.46 50.92 34.31
N PHE A 18 5.81 50.53 35.42
CA PHE A 18 5.50 49.13 35.68
C PHE A 18 4.43 48.61 34.73
N LYS A 19 3.36 49.39 34.50
CA LYS A 19 2.29 49.02 33.56
C LYS A 19 2.78 48.84 32.13
N GLU A 20 3.68 49.71 31.66
CA GLU A 20 4.28 49.59 30.33
C GLU A 20 5.15 48.33 30.22
N TRP A 21 5.98 48.06 31.22
CA TRP A 21 6.78 46.83 31.29
C TRP A 21 5.88 45.58 31.29
N TRP A 22 4.85 45.58 32.13
CA TRP A 22 3.90 44.48 32.25
C TRP A 22 3.16 44.23 30.93
N SER A 23 2.72 45.29 30.24
CA SER A 23 2.08 45.18 28.92
C SER A 23 3.00 44.45 27.94
N LYS A 24 4.26 44.88 27.81
CA LYS A 24 5.24 44.26 26.91
C LYS A 24 5.53 42.80 27.27
N TYR A 25 5.69 42.52 28.57
CA TYR A 25 5.90 41.16 29.07
C TYR A 25 4.70 40.27 28.74
N ASN A 26 3.48 40.73 29.03
CA ASN A 26 2.26 39.97 28.81
C ASN A 26 1.97 39.76 27.31
N GLU A 27 2.17 40.78 26.48
CA GLU A 27 2.09 40.69 25.01
C GLU A 27 3.00 39.59 24.47
N LYS A 28 4.26 39.56 24.92
CA LYS A 28 5.23 38.54 24.50
C LYS A 28 4.91 37.14 25.03
N LYS A 29 4.34 37.05 26.23
CA LYS A 29 3.89 35.76 26.79
C LYS A 29 2.72 35.18 25.99
N ILE A 30 1.77 36.04 25.59
CA ILE A 30 0.66 35.67 24.70
C ILE A 30 1.20 35.23 23.34
N GLU A 31 2.17 35.95 22.78
CA GLU A 31 2.84 35.60 21.51
C GLU A 31 3.50 34.21 21.58
N ILE A 32 4.26 33.91 22.63
CA ILE A 32 4.87 32.57 22.83
C ILE A 32 3.82 31.47 22.94
N SER A 33 2.71 31.74 23.65
CA SER A 33 1.60 30.78 23.75
C SER A 33 0.99 30.49 22.37
N HIS A 34 0.76 31.51 21.56
CA HIS A 34 0.27 31.34 20.18
C HIS A 34 1.28 30.61 19.29
N ILE A 35 2.57 30.95 19.35
CA ILE A 35 3.62 30.25 18.60
C ILE A 35 3.68 28.78 19.01
N THR A 36 3.58 28.48 20.31
CA THR A 36 3.60 27.11 20.82
C THR A 36 2.41 26.30 20.29
N SER A 37 1.19 26.84 20.39
CA SER A 37 0.00 26.18 19.83
C SER A 37 0.14 25.94 18.32
N SER A 38 0.69 26.91 17.58
CA SER A 38 0.92 26.78 16.14
C SER A 38 1.94 25.71 15.81
N ILE A 39 3.04 25.62 16.56
CA ILE A 39 4.05 24.55 16.44
C ILE A 39 3.40 23.18 16.68
N ASP A 40 2.59 23.03 17.73
CA ASP A 40 1.92 21.77 18.06
C ASP A 40 0.96 21.31 16.94
N GLU A 41 0.18 22.24 16.38
CA GLU A 41 -0.68 21.97 15.22
C GLU A 41 0.12 21.54 13.99
N MET A 42 1.22 22.25 13.67
CA MET A 42 2.08 21.90 12.53
C MET A 42 2.76 20.54 12.72
N MET A 43 3.25 20.23 13.92
CA MET A 43 3.82 18.91 14.23
C MET A 43 2.79 17.79 14.07
N ALA A 44 1.54 18.02 14.47
CA ALA A 44 0.47 17.04 14.26
C ALA A 44 0.21 16.81 12.75
N GLN A 45 0.24 17.88 11.94
CA GLN A 45 0.10 17.77 10.48
C GLN A 45 1.29 17.09 9.82
N GLU A 46 2.52 17.41 10.22
CA GLU A 46 3.76 16.76 9.75
C GLU A 46 3.69 15.25 9.99
N ASN A 47 3.37 14.85 11.21
CA ASN A 47 3.22 13.44 11.59
C ASN A 47 2.15 12.72 10.76
N LEU A 48 1.03 13.38 10.48
CA LEU A 48 -0.02 12.83 9.63
C LEU A 48 0.46 12.61 8.19
N HIS A 49 1.20 13.56 7.61
CA HIS A 49 1.75 13.41 6.26
C HIS A 49 2.84 12.33 6.20
N LEU A 50 3.70 12.22 7.20
CA LEU A 50 4.68 11.14 7.31
C LEU A 50 4.00 9.76 7.37
N PHE A 51 2.95 9.64 8.18
CA PHE A 51 2.17 8.40 8.27
C PHE A 51 1.51 8.04 6.94
N ARG A 52 0.88 9.02 6.26
CA ARG A 52 0.26 8.82 4.94
C ARG A 52 1.29 8.40 3.90
N ALA A 53 2.43 9.08 3.82
CA ALA A 53 3.52 8.72 2.92
C ALA A 53 3.96 7.27 3.15
N SER A 54 4.23 6.89 4.40
CA SER A 54 4.65 5.53 4.75
C SER A 54 3.60 4.47 4.37
N LEU A 55 2.32 4.74 4.64
CA LEU A 55 1.22 3.82 4.29
C LEU A 55 1.10 3.65 2.78
N VAL A 56 1.16 4.74 2.02
CA VAL A 56 1.05 4.71 0.55
C VAL A 56 2.28 4.04 -0.06
N GLN A 57 3.48 4.30 0.47
CA GLN A 57 4.70 3.62 0.04
C GLN A 57 4.61 2.11 0.24
N LYS A 58 4.04 1.65 1.37
CA LYS A 58 3.81 0.22 1.61
C LYS A 58 2.88 -0.38 0.55
N ARG A 59 1.77 0.29 0.22
CA ARG A 59 0.86 -0.15 -0.85
C ARG A 59 1.55 -0.22 -2.21
N ALA A 60 2.48 0.71 -2.50
CA ALA A 60 3.27 0.66 -3.72
C ALA A 60 4.17 -0.58 -3.76
N LEU A 61 4.81 -0.94 -2.64
CA LEU A 61 5.63 -2.14 -2.54
C LEU A 61 4.81 -3.41 -2.75
N ASP A 62 3.62 -3.51 -2.14
CA ASP A 62 2.72 -4.64 -2.31
C ASP A 62 2.35 -4.83 -3.81
N ARG A 63 2.06 -3.73 -4.53
CA ARG A 63 1.79 -3.77 -5.98
C ARG A 63 3.01 -4.16 -6.81
N ILE A 64 4.21 -3.75 -6.42
CA ILE A 64 5.45 -4.18 -7.09
C ILE A 64 5.66 -5.69 -6.91
N GLU A 65 5.38 -6.21 -5.72
CA GLU A 65 5.46 -7.64 -5.44
C GLU A 65 4.45 -8.43 -6.30
N GLU A 66 3.19 -8.01 -6.33
CA GLU A 66 2.16 -8.62 -7.19
C GLU A 66 2.54 -8.57 -8.68
N SER A 67 3.14 -7.47 -9.14
CA SER A 67 3.69 -7.37 -10.50
C SER A 67 4.78 -8.40 -10.76
N SER A 68 5.73 -8.56 -9.84
CA SER A 68 6.81 -9.53 -9.94
C SER A 68 6.28 -10.97 -10.00
N GLN A 69 5.27 -11.28 -9.18
CA GLN A 69 4.60 -12.59 -9.19
C GLN A 69 3.94 -12.87 -10.56
N MET A 70 3.28 -11.87 -11.16
CA MET A 70 2.69 -12.01 -12.49
C MET A 70 3.76 -12.20 -13.59
N GLU A 71 4.93 -11.56 -13.46
CA GLU A 71 6.04 -11.77 -14.39
C GLU A 71 6.64 -13.17 -14.29
N ALA A 72 6.76 -13.70 -13.07
CA ALA A 72 7.20 -15.07 -12.85
C ALA A 72 6.19 -16.09 -13.45
N LEU A 73 4.89 -15.86 -13.28
CA LEU A 73 3.85 -16.69 -13.90
C LEU A 73 3.88 -16.61 -15.42
N ALA A 74 4.04 -15.41 -16.00
CA ALA A 74 4.17 -15.23 -17.43
C ALA A 74 5.40 -15.99 -17.99
N ALA A 75 6.54 -15.92 -17.30
CA ALA A 75 7.75 -16.65 -17.70
C ALA A 75 7.54 -18.17 -17.65
N LYS A 76 6.86 -18.67 -16.61
CA LYS A 76 6.52 -20.09 -16.50
C LYS A 76 5.61 -20.55 -17.65
N TRP A 77 4.52 -19.84 -17.91
CA TRP A 77 3.60 -20.19 -19.00
C TRP A 77 4.24 -20.04 -20.38
N LEU A 78 5.19 -19.13 -20.55
CA LEU A 78 5.93 -19.00 -21.80
C LEU A 78 6.81 -20.23 -22.07
N ALA A 79 7.45 -20.77 -21.03
CA ALA A 79 8.18 -22.03 -21.14
C ALA A 79 7.23 -23.19 -21.49
N GLU A 80 6.08 -23.29 -20.82
CA GLU A 80 5.07 -24.32 -21.11
C GLU A 80 4.50 -24.18 -22.55
N ALA A 81 4.26 -22.96 -23.03
CA ALA A 81 3.85 -22.69 -24.40
C ALA A 81 4.91 -23.17 -25.41
N SER A 82 6.18 -22.83 -25.18
CA SER A 82 7.28 -23.25 -26.05
C SER A 82 7.42 -24.77 -26.11
N ASP A 83 7.22 -25.46 -24.98
CA ASP A 83 7.23 -26.92 -24.94
C ASP A 83 6.06 -27.53 -25.74
N MET A 84 4.88 -26.92 -25.68
CA MET A 84 3.72 -27.36 -26.47
C MET A 84 3.90 -27.07 -27.95
N ASP A 85 4.51 -25.95 -28.32
CA ASP A 85 4.83 -25.64 -29.72
C ASP A 85 5.81 -26.68 -30.29
N ASN A 86 6.85 -27.04 -29.54
CA ASN A 86 7.78 -28.10 -29.93
C ASN A 86 7.06 -29.44 -30.15
N LYS A 87 6.18 -29.84 -29.22
CA LYS A 87 5.34 -31.05 -29.37
C LYS A 87 4.40 -30.95 -30.56
N SER A 88 3.92 -29.77 -30.88
CA SER A 88 3.03 -29.55 -32.02
C SER A 88 3.74 -29.81 -33.34
N TYR A 89 5.00 -29.39 -33.48
CA TYR A 89 5.80 -29.68 -34.66
C TYR A 89 6.03 -31.18 -34.83
N GLU A 90 6.30 -31.90 -33.74
CA GLU A 90 6.43 -33.36 -33.78
C GLU A 90 5.11 -34.05 -34.17
N ALA A 91 3.98 -33.59 -33.62
CA ALA A 91 2.67 -34.15 -33.93
C ALA A 91 2.30 -33.93 -35.40
N VAL A 92 2.54 -32.72 -35.92
CA VAL A 92 2.33 -32.39 -37.34
C VAL A 92 3.23 -33.25 -38.23
N ALA A 93 4.51 -33.43 -37.87
CA ALA A 93 5.41 -34.29 -38.64
C ALA A 93 4.91 -35.75 -38.72
N LYS A 94 4.41 -36.30 -37.62
CA LYS A 94 3.80 -37.65 -37.58
C LYS A 94 2.54 -37.73 -38.44
N PHE A 95 1.67 -36.73 -38.34
CA PHE A 95 0.47 -36.62 -39.19
C PHE A 95 0.85 -36.57 -40.67
N GLU A 96 1.84 -35.75 -41.03
CA GLU A 96 2.28 -35.57 -42.41
C GLU A 96 2.86 -36.85 -43.01
N SER A 97 3.75 -37.53 -42.26
CA SER A 97 4.23 -38.87 -42.64
C SER A 97 3.05 -39.82 -42.91
N LYS A 98 2.05 -39.80 -42.01
CA LYS A 98 0.89 -40.69 -42.16
C LYS A 98 -0.02 -40.31 -43.33
N ARG A 99 -0.17 -39.02 -43.60
CA ARG A 99 -0.93 -38.49 -44.72
C ARG A 99 -0.36 -38.97 -46.05
N VAL A 100 0.97 -39.00 -46.18
CA VAL A 100 1.65 -39.54 -47.37
C VAL A 100 1.36 -41.04 -47.53
N GLU A 101 1.55 -41.85 -46.49
CA GLU A 101 1.25 -43.30 -46.53
C GLU A 101 -0.20 -43.60 -46.94
N VAL A 102 -1.17 -42.87 -46.38
CA VAL A 102 -2.59 -43.04 -46.71
C VAL A 102 -2.87 -42.63 -48.16
N SER A 103 -2.16 -41.61 -48.67
CA SER A 103 -2.30 -41.18 -50.06
C SER A 103 -1.77 -42.24 -51.03
N GLU A 104 -0.65 -42.88 -50.71
CA GLU A 104 -0.13 -44.02 -51.49
C GLU A 104 -1.10 -45.20 -51.54
N LEU A 105 -1.73 -45.54 -50.40
CA LEU A 105 -2.76 -46.58 -50.37
C LEU A 105 -3.97 -46.20 -51.23
N TRP A 106 -4.41 -44.94 -51.18
CA TRP A 106 -5.51 -44.45 -52.00
C TRP A 106 -5.23 -44.60 -53.50
N PHE A 107 -4.02 -44.25 -53.95
CA PHE A 107 -3.60 -44.46 -55.33
C PHE A 107 -3.62 -45.95 -55.72
N LYS A 108 -3.17 -46.85 -54.83
CA LYS A 108 -3.23 -48.31 -55.06
C LYS A 108 -4.66 -48.84 -55.16
N VAL A 109 -5.57 -48.38 -54.28
CA VAL A 109 -7.00 -48.70 -54.37
C VAL A 109 -7.55 -48.29 -55.72
N GLY A 110 -7.29 -47.04 -56.15
CA GLY A 110 -7.78 -46.53 -57.44
C GLY A 110 -7.22 -47.29 -58.64
N ALA A 111 -5.95 -47.70 -58.61
CA ALA A 111 -5.35 -48.51 -59.66
C ALA A 111 -5.97 -49.91 -59.76
N LEU A 112 -6.14 -50.60 -58.63
CA LEU A 112 -6.77 -51.92 -58.57
C LEU A 112 -8.26 -51.88 -58.93
N ASP A 113 -8.98 -50.83 -58.52
CA ASP A 113 -10.39 -50.64 -58.87
C ASP A 113 -10.55 -50.48 -60.39
N HIS A 114 -9.68 -49.70 -61.03
CA HIS A 114 -9.65 -49.59 -62.47
C HIS A 114 -9.32 -50.92 -63.16
N GLU A 115 -8.34 -51.67 -62.67
CA GLU A 115 -7.97 -52.99 -63.22
C GLU A 115 -9.13 -54.00 -63.09
N VAL A 116 -9.82 -54.02 -61.94
CA VAL A 116 -11.01 -54.84 -61.72
C VAL A 116 -12.10 -54.47 -62.72
N GLU A 117 -12.34 -53.18 -62.97
CA GLU A 117 -13.34 -52.73 -63.94
C GLU A 117 -12.98 -53.14 -65.39
N VAL A 118 -11.72 -52.99 -65.80
CA VAL A 118 -11.24 -53.47 -67.11
C VAL A 118 -11.43 -54.99 -67.23
N LEU A 119 -11.03 -55.76 -66.23
CA LEU A 119 -11.19 -57.22 -66.22
C LEU A 119 -12.67 -57.65 -66.26
N ARG A 120 -13.57 -56.92 -65.57
CA ARG A 120 -15.02 -57.15 -65.64
C ARG A 120 -15.54 -56.97 -67.06
N GLN A 121 -15.13 -55.89 -67.73
CA GLN A 121 -15.51 -55.63 -69.12
C GLN A 121 -14.96 -56.70 -70.06
N GLU A 122 -13.71 -57.11 -69.91
CA GLU A 122 -13.12 -58.21 -70.69
C GLU A 122 -13.88 -59.53 -70.49
N VAL A 123 -14.16 -59.92 -69.25
CA VAL A 123 -14.94 -61.12 -68.91
C VAL A 123 -16.33 -61.06 -69.54
N GLU A 124 -17.00 -59.93 -69.47
CA GLU A 124 -18.33 -59.73 -70.07
C GLU A 124 -18.30 -59.84 -71.61
N THR A 125 -17.29 -59.25 -72.26
CA THR A 125 -17.12 -59.39 -73.72
C THR A 125 -16.83 -60.84 -74.12
N LEU A 126 -16.02 -61.57 -73.34
CA LEU A 126 -15.73 -62.99 -73.58
C LEU A 126 -16.97 -63.87 -73.36
N ARG A 127 -17.81 -63.57 -72.36
CA ARG A 127 -19.10 -64.24 -72.14
C ARG A 127 -20.02 -64.07 -73.35
N LYS A 128 -20.20 -62.83 -73.83
CA LYS A 128 -21.00 -62.54 -75.03
C LYS A 128 -20.46 -63.26 -76.27
N ARG A 129 -19.13 -63.29 -76.47
CA ARG A 129 -18.51 -64.02 -77.58
C ARG A 129 -18.74 -65.53 -77.48
N LEU A 130 -18.60 -66.10 -76.28
CA LEU A 130 -18.85 -67.52 -76.02
C LEU A 130 -20.30 -67.91 -76.33
N GLU A 131 -21.27 -67.06 -76.00
CA GLU A 131 -22.70 -67.25 -76.32
C GLU A 131 -22.97 -67.24 -77.83
N SER A 132 -22.21 -66.46 -78.59
CA SER A 132 -22.35 -66.34 -80.06
C SER A 132 -21.52 -67.33 -80.88
N ALA A 133 -20.63 -68.11 -80.25
CA ALA A 133 -19.69 -68.98 -80.96
C ALA A 133 -20.34 -70.32 -81.37
N SER A 134 -20.18 -70.70 -82.65
CA SER A 134 -20.72 -71.95 -83.22
C SER A 134 -19.66 -73.03 -83.44
N ASP A 135 -18.38 -72.67 -83.52
CA ASP A 135 -17.29 -73.64 -83.67
C ASP A 135 -16.92 -74.25 -82.31
N ARG A 136 -16.92 -75.58 -82.25
CA ARG A 136 -16.61 -76.36 -81.03
C ARG A 136 -15.21 -76.07 -80.52
N GLN A 137 -14.24 -75.81 -81.40
CA GLN A 137 -12.86 -75.50 -81.01
C GLN A 137 -12.74 -74.09 -80.44
N GLU A 138 -13.44 -73.12 -81.05
CA GLU A 138 -13.52 -71.74 -80.57
C GLU A 138 -14.20 -71.66 -79.20
N VAL A 139 -15.31 -72.38 -79.01
CA VAL A 139 -16.02 -72.48 -77.71
C VAL A 139 -15.09 -73.02 -76.62
N MET A 140 -14.29 -74.05 -76.92
CA MET A 140 -13.37 -74.62 -75.95
C MET A 140 -12.26 -73.63 -75.55
N ASN A 141 -11.70 -72.91 -76.52
CA ASN A 141 -10.68 -71.89 -76.29
C ASN A 141 -11.22 -70.68 -75.52
N LEU A 142 -12.40 -70.18 -75.89
CA LEU A 142 -13.05 -69.07 -75.20
C LEU A 142 -13.37 -69.44 -73.74
N ARG A 143 -13.79 -70.68 -73.48
CA ARG A 143 -14.10 -71.16 -72.14
C ARG A 143 -12.86 -71.25 -71.24
N THR A 144 -11.71 -71.67 -71.76
CA THR A 144 -10.46 -71.70 -70.97
C THR A 144 -9.95 -70.29 -70.69
N THR A 145 -9.99 -69.39 -71.68
CA THR A 145 -9.61 -67.98 -71.48
C THR A 145 -10.54 -67.25 -70.52
N LEU A 146 -11.85 -67.50 -70.63
CA LEU A 146 -12.85 -66.91 -69.74
C LEU A 146 -12.60 -67.36 -68.30
N LYS A 147 -12.42 -68.67 -68.07
CA LYS A 147 -12.14 -69.22 -66.73
C LYS A 147 -10.86 -68.63 -66.13
N SER A 148 -9.80 -68.46 -66.92
CA SER A 148 -8.56 -67.82 -66.47
C SER A 148 -8.79 -66.35 -66.10
N LYS A 149 -9.56 -65.61 -66.90
CA LYS A 149 -9.86 -64.19 -66.66
C LYS A 149 -10.80 -63.97 -65.47
N GLU A 150 -11.76 -64.87 -65.27
CA GLU A 150 -12.61 -64.91 -64.07
C GLU A 150 -11.80 -65.18 -62.81
N GLN A 151 -10.81 -66.09 -62.86
CA GLN A 151 -9.92 -66.35 -61.74
C GLN A 151 -9.02 -65.14 -61.43
N THR A 152 -8.48 -64.47 -62.46
CA THR A 152 -7.71 -63.23 -62.25
C THR A 152 -8.59 -62.14 -61.66
N LEU A 153 -9.81 -61.97 -62.16
CA LEU A 153 -10.78 -61.00 -61.64
C LEU A 153 -11.12 -61.29 -60.16
N GLU A 154 -11.33 -62.55 -59.79
CA GLU A 154 -11.59 -62.91 -58.40
C GLU A 154 -10.40 -62.59 -57.50
N SER A 155 -9.18 -62.87 -57.97
CA SER A 155 -7.96 -62.57 -57.21
C SER A 155 -7.71 -61.07 -57.02
N THR A 156 -7.87 -60.27 -58.08
CA THR A 156 -7.72 -58.80 -58.01
C THR A 156 -8.83 -58.16 -57.18
N THR A 157 -10.06 -58.68 -57.24
CA THR A 157 -11.16 -58.22 -56.38
C THR A 157 -10.87 -58.50 -54.90
N LYS A 158 -10.32 -59.68 -54.56
CA LYS A 158 -9.90 -59.98 -53.18
C LYS A 158 -8.75 -59.09 -52.71
N GLU A 159 -7.81 -58.78 -53.59
CA GLU A 159 -6.73 -57.86 -53.30
C GLU A 159 -7.23 -56.43 -53.08
N LEU A 160 -8.13 -55.94 -53.95
CA LEU A 160 -8.80 -54.64 -53.80
C LEU A 160 -9.51 -54.53 -52.45
N SER A 161 -10.28 -55.55 -52.05
CA SER A 161 -10.95 -55.58 -50.74
C SER A 161 -9.95 -55.43 -49.59
N LYS A 162 -8.84 -56.17 -49.62
CA LYS A 162 -7.79 -56.10 -48.58
C LYS A 162 -7.13 -54.73 -48.52
N ILE A 163 -6.76 -54.16 -49.67
CA ILE A 163 -6.13 -52.84 -49.73
C ILE A 163 -7.12 -51.74 -49.30
N SER A 164 -8.40 -51.87 -49.65
CA SER A 164 -9.46 -50.94 -49.20
C SER A 164 -9.64 -50.97 -47.68
N GLU A 165 -9.66 -52.16 -47.05
CA GLU A 165 -9.74 -52.29 -45.58
C GLU A 165 -8.50 -51.67 -44.90
N LEU A 166 -7.31 -51.87 -45.47
CA LEU A 166 -6.08 -51.26 -44.97
C LEU A 166 -6.13 -49.73 -45.10
N TYR A 167 -6.59 -49.21 -46.24
CA TYR A 167 -6.78 -47.79 -46.45
C TYR A 167 -7.68 -47.17 -45.38
N GLU A 168 -8.87 -47.75 -45.16
CA GLU A 168 -9.82 -47.25 -44.15
C GLU A 168 -9.21 -47.25 -42.75
N ARG A 169 -8.50 -48.32 -42.38
CA ARG A 169 -7.82 -48.41 -41.09
C ARG A 169 -6.76 -47.32 -40.91
N GLU A 170 -5.92 -47.10 -41.92
CA GLU A 170 -4.86 -46.10 -41.85
C GLU A 170 -5.42 -44.66 -41.96
N ALA A 171 -6.49 -44.45 -42.71
CA ALA A 171 -7.21 -43.18 -42.79
C ALA A 171 -7.82 -42.80 -41.43
N ALA A 172 -8.39 -43.77 -40.70
CA ALA A 172 -8.87 -43.56 -39.34
C ALA A 172 -7.75 -43.17 -38.38
N LYS A 173 -6.56 -43.80 -38.48
CA LYS A 173 -5.38 -43.40 -37.68
C LYS A 173 -4.90 -41.99 -38.03
N LYS A 174 -4.85 -41.65 -39.33
CA LYS A 174 -4.51 -40.28 -39.78
C LYS A 174 -5.45 -39.25 -39.17
N LYS A 175 -6.75 -39.52 -39.13
CA LYS A 175 -7.74 -38.63 -38.51
C LYS A 175 -7.45 -38.42 -37.01
N LYS A 176 -7.14 -39.49 -36.27
CA LYS A 176 -6.76 -39.37 -34.85
C LYS A 176 -5.51 -38.51 -34.64
N LEU A 177 -4.49 -38.69 -35.48
CA LEU A 177 -3.29 -37.84 -35.41
C LEU A 177 -3.59 -36.36 -35.66
N TRP A 178 -4.58 -36.06 -36.51
CA TRP A 178 -5.02 -34.67 -36.72
C TRP A 178 -5.73 -34.11 -35.48
N GLU A 179 -6.61 -34.90 -34.85
CA GLU A 179 -7.27 -34.53 -33.59
C GLU A 179 -6.22 -34.25 -32.48
N ASP A 180 -5.15 -35.05 -32.41
CA ASP A 180 -4.03 -34.81 -31.49
C ASP A 180 -3.30 -33.48 -31.77
N VAL A 181 -3.07 -33.15 -33.05
CA VAL A 181 -2.47 -31.87 -33.46
C VAL A 181 -3.36 -30.69 -33.03
N GLU A 182 -4.65 -30.75 -33.31
CA GLU A 182 -5.61 -29.71 -32.94
C GLU A 182 -5.66 -29.51 -31.41
N MET A 183 -5.63 -30.61 -30.65
CA MET A 183 -5.58 -30.56 -29.19
C MET A 183 -4.31 -29.83 -28.69
N ILE A 184 -3.13 -30.20 -29.22
CA ILE A 184 -1.85 -29.57 -28.80
C ILE A 184 -1.84 -28.09 -29.16
N TRP A 185 -2.31 -27.72 -30.36
CA TRP A 185 -2.45 -26.31 -30.75
C TRP A 185 -3.40 -25.55 -29.84
N GLY A 186 -4.55 -26.14 -29.45
CA GLY A 186 -5.47 -25.54 -28.50
C GLY A 186 -4.80 -25.22 -27.16
N ILE A 187 -4.02 -26.16 -26.62
CA ILE A 187 -3.27 -25.97 -25.37
C ILE A 187 -2.19 -24.90 -25.52
N SER A 188 -1.43 -24.89 -26.63
CA SER A 188 -0.42 -23.85 -26.88
C SER A 188 -1.04 -22.45 -26.94
N ILE A 189 -2.16 -22.29 -27.65
CA ILE A 189 -2.88 -21.02 -27.74
C ILE A 189 -3.33 -20.57 -26.35
N GLU A 190 -3.87 -21.48 -25.53
CA GLU A 190 -4.28 -21.17 -24.15
C GLU A 190 -3.12 -20.62 -23.33
N TYR A 191 -1.94 -21.25 -23.39
CA TYR A 191 -0.75 -20.75 -22.67
C TYR A 191 -0.30 -19.39 -23.17
N ASN A 192 -0.26 -19.18 -24.49
CA ASN A 192 0.11 -17.90 -25.07
C ASN A 192 -0.84 -16.77 -24.62
N LEU A 193 -2.15 -17.03 -24.56
CA LEU A 193 -3.13 -16.08 -24.03
C LEU A 193 -2.90 -15.78 -22.54
N LYS A 194 -2.62 -16.80 -21.73
CA LYS A 194 -2.28 -16.63 -20.31
C LYS A 194 -1.03 -15.78 -20.10
N VAL A 195 0.02 -15.99 -20.91
CA VAL A 195 1.23 -15.16 -20.90
C VAL A 195 0.89 -13.69 -21.17
N ALA A 196 0.12 -13.42 -22.22
CA ALA A 196 -0.28 -12.06 -22.58
C ALA A 196 -1.09 -11.40 -21.45
N GLU A 197 -2.01 -12.13 -20.83
CA GLU A 197 -2.82 -11.64 -19.72
C GLU A 197 -1.96 -11.31 -18.49
N ALA A 198 -1.05 -12.20 -18.08
CA ALA A 198 -0.15 -11.96 -16.95
C ALA A 198 0.77 -10.76 -17.20
N GLN A 199 1.31 -10.61 -18.41
CA GLN A 199 2.11 -9.44 -18.78
C GLN A 199 1.30 -8.14 -18.72
N ALA A 200 0.05 -8.16 -19.18
CA ALA A 200 -0.83 -7.00 -19.10
C ALA A 200 -1.16 -6.63 -17.65
N LYS A 201 -1.44 -7.63 -16.79
CA LYS A 201 -1.65 -7.44 -15.35
C LYS A 201 -0.41 -6.89 -14.64
N SER A 202 0.78 -7.43 -14.93
CA SER A 202 2.04 -6.89 -14.40
C SER A 202 2.21 -5.41 -14.76
N LYS A 203 2.03 -5.04 -16.02
CA LYS A 203 2.11 -3.63 -16.47
C LYS A 203 1.12 -2.73 -15.74
N LYS A 204 -0.10 -3.22 -15.49
CA LYS A 204 -1.10 -2.50 -14.72
C LYS A 204 -0.63 -2.27 -13.27
N PHE A 205 -0.16 -3.31 -12.59
CA PHE A 205 0.34 -3.19 -11.22
C PHE A 205 1.55 -2.26 -11.11
N LYS A 206 2.48 -2.27 -12.08
CA LYS A 206 3.59 -1.29 -12.13
C LYS A 206 3.10 0.15 -12.20
N ARG A 207 2.11 0.43 -13.06
CA ARG A 207 1.52 1.78 -13.17
C ARG A 207 0.83 2.23 -11.89
N GLU A 208 0.10 1.32 -11.23
CA GLU A 208 -0.53 1.61 -9.94
C GLU A 208 0.51 1.88 -8.86
N ALA A 209 1.59 1.08 -8.80
CA ALA A 209 2.71 1.31 -7.88
C ALA A 209 3.39 2.66 -8.12
N GLU A 210 3.66 3.02 -9.37
CA GLU A 210 4.22 4.33 -9.74
C GLU A 210 3.32 5.49 -9.30
N GLN A 211 2.00 5.33 -9.41
CA GLN A 211 1.04 6.33 -8.94
C GLN A 211 1.11 6.49 -7.41
N PHE A 212 1.14 5.38 -6.67
CA PHE A 212 1.30 5.42 -5.22
C PHE A 212 2.64 6.03 -4.80
N LEU A 213 3.74 5.73 -5.50
CA LEU A 213 5.04 6.35 -5.20
C LEU A 213 5.01 7.88 -5.43
N LYS A 214 4.31 8.37 -6.45
CA LYS A 214 4.13 9.81 -6.66
C LYS A 214 3.36 10.47 -5.52
N GLU A 215 2.27 9.84 -5.07
CA GLU A 215 1.48 10.31 -3.93
C GLU A 215 2.29 10.29 -2.63
N SER A 216 3.01 9.20 -2.35
CA SER A 216 3.92 9.12 -1.20
C SER A 216 4.98 10.22 -1.22
N ASN A 217 5.59 10.47 -2.38
CA ASN A 217 6.61 11.53 -2.51
C ASN A 217 6.01 12.93 -2.30
N TYR A 218 4.77 13.15 -2.71
CA TYR A 218 4.06 14.39 -2.45
C TYR A 218 3.86 14.61 -0.95
N ASP A 219 3.37 13.59 -0.22
CA ASP A 219 3.19 13.68 1.22
C ASP A 219 4.51 13.82 1.98
N SER A 220 5.57 13.08 1.59
CA SER A 220 6.91 13.24 2.17
C SER A 220 7.48 14.63 1.95
N LYS A 221 7.28 15.21 0.75
CA LYS A 221 7.70 16.59 0.48
C LYS A 221 6.94 17.57 1.37
N ARG A 222 5.62 17.41 1.49
CA ARG A 222 4.80 18.29 2.34
C ARG A 222 5.20 18.20 3.82
N ALA A 223 5.53 17.00 4.31
CA ALA A 223 6.06 16.82 5.65
C ALA A 223 7.40 17.55 5.86
N ASN A 224 8.32 17.47 4.89
CA ASN A 224 9.60 18.19 4.97
C ASN A 224 9.45 19.72 4.91
N ASP A 225 8.50 20.21 4.10
CA ASP A 225 8.17 21.63 4.04
C ASP A 225 7.65 22.11 5.42
N LEU A 226 6.70 21.36 6.03
CA LEU A 226 6.20 21.63 7.38
C LEU A 226 7.30 21.55 8.44
N HIS A 227 8.20 20.57 8.36
CA HIS A 227 9.34 20.44 9.26
C HIS A 227 10.19 21.72 9.26
N THR A 228 10.46 22.26 8.07
CA THR A 228 11.24 23.49 7.90
C THR A 228 10.50 24.69 8.50
N GLU A 229 9.19 24.81 8.30
CA GLU A 229 8.34 25.85 8.91
C GLU A 229 8.32 25.74 10.45
N ILE A 230 8.27 24.51 10.99
CA ILE A 230 8.32 24.23 12.43
C ILE A 230 9.66 24.71 13.03
N GLU A 231 10.78 24.40 12.39
CA GLU A 231 12.10 24.84 12.86
C GLU A 231 12.25 26.37 12.83
N GLN A 232 11.68 27.04 11.82
CA GLN A 232 11.62 28.50 11.79
C GLN A 232 10.81 29.05 12.98
N LYS A 233 9.63 28.47 13.24
CA LYS A 233 8.77 28.86 14.37
C LYS A 233 9.39 28.59 15.74
N LYS A 234 10.15 27.50 15.89
CA LYS A 234 10.93 27.23 17.10
C LYS A 234 12.00 28.30 17.33
N SER A 235 12.69 28.75 16.27
CA SER A 235 13.64 29.86 16.38
C SER A 235 12.96 31.17 16.77
N GLU A 236 11.78 31.48 16.20
CA GLU A 236 10.98 32.64 16.59
C GLU A 236 10.57 32.57 18.08
N LYS A 237 10.14 31.39 18.55
CA LYS A 237 9.81 31.15 19.95
C LYS A 237 11.02 31.39 20.85
N GLU A 238 12.19 30.84 20.51
CA GLU A 238 13.41 31.01 21.29
C GLU A 238 13.81 32.49 21.39
N GLN A 239 13.70 33.25 20.30
CA GLN A 239 13.95 34.70 20.30
C GLN A 239 12.96 35.45 21.20
N ALA A 240 11.68 35.07 21.19
CA ALA A 240 10.69 35.66 22.07
C ALA A 240 10.93 35.31 23.55
N GLU A 241 11.35 34.08 23.85
CA GLU A 241 11.73 33.65 25.20
C GLU A 241 12.96 34.41 25.71
N GLN A 242 14.00 34.58 24.87
CA GLN A 242 15.16 35.41 25.20
C GLN A 242 14.76 36.86 25.49
N TYR A 243 13.81 37.42 24.73
CA TYR A 243 13.28 38.75 24.97
C TYR A 243 12.53 38.86 26.31
N ILE A 244 11.77 37.83 26.71
CA ILE A 244 11.15 37.78 28.04
C ILE A 244 12.21 37.75 29.14
N GLN A 245 13.26 36.95 28.99
CA GLN A 245 14.35 36.91 29.98
C GLN A 245 15.03 38.27 30.13
N GLU A 246 15.21 39.00 29.04
CA GLU A 246 15.72 40.37 29.07
C GLU A 246 14.75 41.34 29.77
N LEU A 247 13.43 41.21 29.52
CA LEU A 247 12.42 41.99 30.25
C LEU A 247 12.44 41.71 31.75
N LEU A 248 12.62 40.46 32.17
CA LEU A 248 12.73 40.07 33.58
C LEU A 248 14.01 40.62 34.21
N ARG A 249 15.14 40.60 33.49
CA ARG A 249 16.40 41.24 33.92
C ARG A 249 16.21 42.75 34.12
N LEU A 250 15.56 43.43 33.17
CA LEU A 250 15.23 44.85 33.28
C LEU A 250 14.30 45.13 34.46
N ALA A 251 13.34 44.26 34.74
CA ALA A 251 12.45 44.36 35.90
C ALA A 251 13.23 44.27 37.22
N LYS A 252 14.16 43.31 37.32
CA LYS A 252 15.05 43.14 38.47
C LYS A 252 15.87 44.40 38.75
N GLU A 253 16.43 45.02 37.71
CA GLU A 253 17.22 46.25 37.83
C GLU A 253 16.36 47.47 38.14
N LYS A 254 15.27 47.69 37.40
CA LYS A 254 14.42 48.89 37.54
C LYS A 254 13.60 48.90 38.81
N PHE A 255 13.10 47.75 39.24
CA PHE A 255 12.16 47.63 40.35
C PHE A 255 12.81 47.09 41.64
N ASP A 256 14.10 46.72 41.58
CA ASP A 256 14.89 46.17 42.68
C ASP A 256 14.22 44.94 43.32
N CYS A 257 13.73 44.04 42.46
CA CYS A 257 12.99 42.83 42.80
C CYS A 257 13.78 41.56 42.43
N ILE A 258 13.30 40.39 42.85
CA ILE A 258 13.63 39.14 42.16
C ILE A 258 12.52 38.92 41.15
N ALA A 259 12.88 38.69 39.90
CA ALA A 259 11.95 38.47 38.82
C ALA A 259 12.19 37.06 38.27
N GLU A 260 11.18 36.22 38.37
CA GLU A 260 11.13 34.88 37.78
C GLU A 260 9.99 34.83 36.76
N ASP A 261 9.90 33.73 35.99
CA ASP A 261 8.96 33.59 34.88
C ASP A 261 7.48 33.74 35.29
N GLU A 262 7.11 33.41 36.52
CA GLU A 262 5.73 33.42 36.98
C GLU A 262 5.47 34.39 38.13
N PHE A 263 6.52 34.90 38.79
CA PHE A 263 6.37 35.69 40.01
C PHE A 263 7.45 36.75 40.14
N LEU A 264 7.06 37.89 40.72
CA LEU A 264 7.96 38.92 41.20
C LEU A 264 7.98 38.93 42.73
N TYR A 265 9.17 39.12 43.31
CA TYR A 265 9.35 39.06 44.75
C TYR A 265 10.01 40.32 45.32
N TRP A 266 9.54 40.76 46.48
CA TRP A 266 10.17 41.80 47.31
C TRP A 266 10.20 41.40 48.78
N GLN A 267 11.33 41.62 49.44
CA GLN A 267 11.43 41.40 50.89
C GLN A 267 10.53 42.40 51.63
N GLN A 268 9.74 41.90 52.60
CA GLN A 268 8.94 42.78 53.43
C GLN A 268 9.82 43.53 54.44
N LYS A 269 9.61 44.85 54.56
CA LYS A 269 10.35 45.68 55.51
C LYS A 269 9.86 45.56 56.95
N GLU A 270 8.59 45.20 57.13
CA GLU A 270 7.93 45.04 58.43
C GLU A 270 8.25 43.69 59.08
N ASN A 271 8.40 42.64 58.27
CA ASN A 271 8.72 41.30 58.75
C ASN A 271 9.68 40.57 57.80
N ALA A 272 10.92 40.36 58.24
CA ALA A 272 11.95 39.72 57.43
C ALA A 272 11.70 38.23 57.14
N GLN A 273 10.73 37.58 57.80
CA GLN A 273 10.34 36.20 57.51
C GLN A 273 9.49 36.07 56.25
N PHE A 274 8.82 37.15 55.84
CA PHE A 274 7.90 37.12 54.70
C PHE A 274 8.44 37.89 53.50
N ILE A 275 7.96 37.49 52.33
CA ILE A 275 8.27 38.08 51.04
C ILE A 275 6.94 38.41 50.37
N TYR A 276 6.80 39.62 49.82
CA TYR A 276 5.71 39.94 48.92
C TYR A 276 5.90 39.20 47.60
N CYS A 277 4.87 38.47 47.18
CA CYS A 277 4.85 37.68 45.96
C CYS A 277 3.75 38.24 45.04
N ILE A 278 4.12 38.61 43.81
CA ILE A 278 3.20 39.15 42.81
C ILE A 278 3.22 38.23 41.59
N PRO A 279 2.13 37.50 41.30
CA PRO A 279 2.06 36.61 40.14
C PRO A 279 2.03 37.40 38.83
N LEU A 280 2.74 36.88 37.85
CA LEU A 280 2.72 37.25 36.43
C LEU A 280 1.81 36.31 35.62
N ILE A 281 1.09 35.41 36.29
CA ILE A 281 0.11 34.51 35.70
C ILE A 281 -1.18 34.56 36.50
N THR A 282 -2.26 34.12 35.86
CA THR A 282 -3.49 33.73 36.55
C THR A 282 -3.57 32.21 36.48
N ASP A 283 -3.61 31.57 37.63
CA ASP A 283 -3.68 30.11 37.75
C ASP A 283 -4.70 29.79 38.86
N LEU A 284 -5.72 29.04 38.47
CA LEU A 284 -6.84 28.71 39.33
C LEU A 284 -6.67 27.37 40.03
N ASP A 285 -5.72 26.53 39.62
CA ASP A 285 -5.75 25.10 39.92
C ASP A 285 -4.45 24.55 40.51
N ASN A 286 -3.28 25.10 40.14
CA ASN A 286 -2.00 24.47 40.45
C ASN A 286 -1.38 24.88 41.79
N TYR A 287 -1.91 25.92 42.45
CA TYR A 287 -1.41 26.42 43.74
C TYR A 287 -2.38 26.15 44.88
N ASN A 288 -1.93 26.36 46.11
CA ASN A 288 -2.75 26.16 47.31
C ASN A 288 -3.91 27.16 47.44
N ILE A 289 -3.97 28.17 46.58
CA ILE A 289 -5.03 29.16 46.40
C ILE A 289 -5.14 29.53 44.92
N GLU A 290 -6.28 30.11 44.53
CA GLU A 290 -6.41 30.80 43.25
C GLU A 290 -5.52 32.05 43.19
N ILE A 291 -4.56 32.05 42.26
CA ILE A 291 -3.69 33.20 42.04
C ILE A 291 -4.18 34.03 40.85
N ARG A 292 -4.30 35.34 41.06
CA ARG A 292 -4.65 36.31 40.02
C ARG A 292 -3.43 37.16 39.69
N ALA A 293 -3.20 37.39 38.40
CA ALA A 293 -2.07 38.21 37.94
C ALA A 293 -2.11 39.60 38.59
N LEU A 294 -0.92 40.12 38.95
CA LEU A 294 -0.70 41.43 39.59
C LEU A 294 -1.31 41.62 40.99
N SER A 295 -1.92 40.60 41.57
CA SER A 295 -2.38 40.65 42.97
C SER A 295 -1.19 40.48 43.92
N ILE A 296 -1.24 41.11 45.09
CA ILE A 296 -0.15 41.04 46.08
C ILE A 296 -0.49 39.94 47.08
N TYR A 297 0.36 38.92 47.14
CA TYR A 297 0.32 37.87 48.13
C TYR A 297 1.55 37.95 49.03
N GLN A 298 1.56 37.15 50.08
CA GLN A 298 2.74 36.92 50.90
C GLN A 298 3.13 35.44 50.86
N VAL A 299 4.43 35.19 50.88
CA VAL A 299 4.99 33.84 51.02
C VAL A 299 6.00 33.85 52.16
N ASP A 300 6.03 32.75 52.91
CA ASP A 300 7.08 32.51 53.89
C ASP A 300 8.41 32.27 53.16
N ARG A 301 9.50 32.89 53.65
CA ARG A 301 10.81 32.81 53.01
C ARG A 301 11.36 31.38 52.89
N ALA A 302 11.03 30.49 53.82
CA ALA A 302 11.47 29.10 53.79
C ALA A 302 10.60 28.22 52.88
N LYS A 303 9.30 28.52 52.76
CA LYS A 303 8.34 27.73 51.95
C LYS A 303 8.23 28.19 50.49
N GLY A 304 8.41 29.48 50.21
CA GLY A 304 8.26 30.06 48.87
C GLY A 304 6.86 29.89 48.30
N VAL A 305 6.76 29.74 46.96
CA VAL A 305 5.48 29.61 46.24
C VAL A 305 4.74 28.30 46.47
N ALA A 306 5.36 27.33 47.18
CA ALA A 306 4.64 26.12 47.61
C ALA A 306 3.54 26.42 48.63
N PHE A 307 3.58 27.60 49.26
CA PHE A 307 2.55 28.04 50.21
C PHE A 307 2.33 29.55 50.12
N ILE A 308 1.35 29.95 49.31
CA ILE A 308 0.96 31.34 49.07
C ILE A 308 -0.18 31.72 50.01
N GLU A 309 -0.05 32.87 50.67
CA GLU A 309 -1.06 33.40 51.58
C GLU A 309 -1.57 34.76 51.07
N PRO A 310 -2.87 35.07 51.23
CA PRO A 310 -3.38 36.42 51.00
C PRO A 310 -2.88 37.38 52.08
N LEU A 311 -2.78 38.67 51.74
CA LEU A 311 -2.34 39.69 52.71
C LEU A 311 -3.31 39.84 53.89
N PRO A 312 -2.80 40.07 55.12
CA PRO A 312 -3.63 40.27 56.29
C PRO A 312 -4.48 41.54 56.16
N GLY A 313 -5.81 41.38 56.25
CA GLY A 313 -6.77 42.49 56.22
C GLY A 313 -7.38 42.81 54.85
N GLU A 314 -6.88 42.21 53.76
CA GLU A 314 -7.66 42.17 52.51
C GLU A 314 -8.79 41.15 52.68
N LYS A 315 -10.04 41.58 52.40
CA LYS A 315 -11.18 40.67 52.41
C LYS A 315 -10.84 39.56 51.42
N ARG A 316 -10.84 38.29 51.88
CA ARG A 316 -10.88 37.12 50.98
C ARG A 316 -11.89 37.48 49.90
N ILE A 317 -11.45 37.43 48.64
CA ILE A 317 -12.32 37.70 47.50
C ILE A 317 -13.58 36.88 47.76
N LYS A 318 -14.71 37.57 47.94
CA LYS A 318 -16.00 36.95 48.28
C LYS A 318 -16.57 36.33 47.01
N ASP A 319 -15.87 35.34 46.49
CA ASP A 319 -16.41 34.40 45.52
C ASP A 319 -16.43 33.04 46.24
N GLU A 320 -17.52 32.32 46.07
CA GLU A 320 -17.95 31.19 46.88
C GLU A 320 -16.88 30.08 47.02
N GLU A 321 -16.59 29.66 48.25
CA GLU A 321 -16.00 28.35 48.61
C GLU A 321 -14.66 27.90 47.99
N ASP A 322 -13.59 28.71 48.01
CA ASP A 322 -12.24 28.12 47.88
C ASP A 322 -11.83 27.42 49.20
N THR A 323 -12.26 26.16 49.35
CA THR A 323 -11.99 25.33 50.54
C THR A 323 -10.57 24.77 50.59
N ARG A 324 -9.75 24.99 49.56
CA ARG A 324 -8.44 24.34 49.40
C ARG A 324 -7.45 24.66 50.52
N LEU A 325 -7.44 25.91 50.98
CA LEU A 325 -6.64 26.33 52.13
C LEU A 325 -7.04 25.57 53.40
N ASP A 326 -8.34 25.48 53.68
CA ASP A 326 -8.86 24.81 54.87
C ASP A 326 -8.60 23.30 54.80
N ASP A 327 -8.76 22.72 53.61
CA ASP A 327 -8.46 21.30 53.31
C ASP A 327 -6.99 20.94 53.53
N PHE A 328 -6.06 21.82 53.16
CA PHE A 328 -4.62 21.61 53.36
C PHE A 328 -4.26 21.55 54.86
N PHE A 329 -4.80 22.48 55.67
CA PHE A 329 -4.56 22.49 57.11
C PHE A 329 -5.30 21.35 57.85
N ILE A 330 -6.45 20.92 57.36
CA ILE A 330 -7.22 19.81 57.96
C ILE A 330 -6.59 18.45 57.61
N LYS A 331 -6.15 18.22 56.37
CA LYS A 331 -5.53 16.94 55.95
C LYS A 331 -4.11 16.77 56.49
N GLY A 332 -3.32 17.85 56.60
CA GLY A 332 -1.97 17.79 57.18
C GLY A 332 -1.94 17.40 58.67
N ARG A 333 -3.03 17.63 59.42
CA ARG A 333 -3.14 17.24 60.83
C ARG A 333 -3.51 15.78 61.06
N LYS A 334 -4.13 15.09 60.09
CA LYS A 334 -4.55 13.68 60.23
C LYS A 334 -3.41 12.65 60.12
N GLY A 335 -2.20 13.07 59.77
CA GLY A 335 -1.01 12.19 59.72
C GLY A 335 -0.24 12.03 61.04
N LEU A 336 -0.63 12.73 62.10
CA LEU A 336 0.02 12.71 63.42
C LEU A 336 -0.81 12.02 64.52
N GLU A 337 -1.85 11.27 64.14
CA GLU A 337 -2.50 10.36 65.09
C GLU A 337 -1.58 9.16 65.35
N LYS A 338 -1.09 9.11 66.59
CA LYS A 338 -0.25 8.08 67.18
C LYS A 338 -0.68 6.67 66.75
N LYS A 339 0.27 5.91 66.21
CA LYS A 339 0.29 4.47 66.43
C LYS A 339 0.54 4.27 67.93
N GLU A 340 -0.52 3.95 68.67
CA GLU A 340 -0.41 3.24 69.94
C GLU A 340 -0.18 1.74 69.69
#